data_AF-A0A812W3L8-F1
#
_entry.id   AF-A0A812W3L8-F1
#
_cell.length_a   1.000
_cell.length_b   1.000
_cell.length_c   1.000
_cell.angle_alpha   90.00
_cell.angle_beta   90.00
_cell.angle_gamma   90.00
#
_symmetry.space_group_name_H-M   'P 1'
#
loop_
_entity.id
_entity.type
_entity.pdbx_description
1 polymer ?
#
loop_
_entity_poly.entity_id
_entity_poly.type
_entity_poly.pdbx_seq_one_letter_code
_entity_poly.pdbx_strand_id
1 'polypeptide(L)'
;MNSWAAEGIFDCNFLCICVLGDRSAYGLCKEMSNQMKLTHCVNGFVESARDMPTYGQLGCQGFIILDKEHKVVSEGTSPFMQVRALAFQHVEALLNSVCKNLPLPDLCPGEEVQLVKAPAGLEKLQGYRGICTRAEGDKVDFGFMDGPLQGKVIAVPRSSVERLEPMDEESMQTCSSGTCGQGCSTSASKACQQAEDCGSCNGGTCKPGMGCEAGYNNAGTECDPSNCDRAECKIDPSFVSQALDLISVKVASMDSEHEECAVALRRLVETRSREVLEEVLRCLSDHFAHEEALFEEHGFGVHANEKLSAKTSHANEHRRLLDKVRKQLSRGPSVPAPFVRELLQEFHEHTTLYDVQYADFLASKGAK
;
A
#
# COMPACT_ATOMS: atom_id res chain seq x y z
N MET A 1 -3.62 -7.18 -15.48
CA MET A 1 -4.89 -6.85 -16.15
C MET A 1 -5.13 -7.71 -17.39
N ASN A 2 -4.34 -7.62 -18.48
CA ASN A 2 -4.57 -8.45 -19.68
C ASN A 2 -4.67 -9.96 -19.41
N SER A 3 -3.78 -10.50 -18.57
CA SER A 3 -3.83 -11.93 -18.19
C SER A 3 -5.09 -12.28 -17.39
N TRP A 4 -5.52 -11.39 -16.50
CA TRP A 4 -6.73 -11.57 -15.69
C TRP A 4 -8.00 -11.49 -16.56
N ALA A 5 -8.05 -10.54 -17.50
CA ALA A 5 -9.10 -10.44 -18.51
C ALA A 5 -9.18 -11.69 -19.42
N ALA A 6 -8.04 -12.34 -19.68
CA ALA A 6 -7.95 -13.54 -20.50
C ALA A 6 -8.59 -14.78 -19.86
N GLU A 7 -8.78 -14.79 -18.54
CA GLU A 7 -9.39 -15.93 -17.83
C GLU A 7 -10.84 -16.16 -18.26
N GLY A 8 -11.51 -15.14 -18.82
CA GLY A 8 -12.83 -15.27 -19.41
C GLY A 8 -13.93 -15.68 -18.42
N ILE A 9 -13.71 -15.44 -17.12
CA ILE A 9 -14.62 -15.82 -16.04
C ILE A 9 -15.92 -15.00 -16.10
N PHE A 10 -15.83 -13.75 -16.52
CA PHE A 10 -16.93 -12.80 -16.55
C PHE A 10 -17.30 -12.43 -17.97
N ASP A 11 -18.62 -12.37 -18.22
CA ASP A 11 -19.16 -11.84 -19.47
C ASP A 11 -19.18 -10.31 -19.41
N CYS A 12 -17.99 -9.71 -19.57
CA CYS A 12 -17.79 -8.26 -19.56
C CYS A 12 -16.63 -7.86 -20.47
N ASN A 13 -16.59 -6.58 -20.85
CA ASN A 13 -15.48 -6.00 -21.60
C ASN A 13 -14.55 -5.25 -20.64
N PHE A 14 -13.24 -5.41 -20.81
CA PHE A 14 -12.22 -4.65 -20.08
C PHE A 14 -11.71 -3.51 -20.96
N LEU A 15 -11.77 -2.29 -20.44
CA LEU A 15 -11.32 -1.09 -21.15
C LEU A 15 -10.12 -0.47 -20.43
N CYS A 16 -9.02 -0.27 -21.17
CA CYS A 16 -7.94 0.64 -20.79
C CYS A 16 -8.20 1.97 -21.47
N ILE A 17 -8.31 3.07 -20.71
CA ILE A 17 -8.54 4.39 -21.29
C ILE A 17 -7.39 5.32 -20.91
N CYS A 18 -6.65 5.78 -21.91
CA CYS A 18 -5.67 6.84 -21.76
C CYS A 18 -6.38 8.18 -21.55
N VAL A 19 -6.08 8.84 -20.43
CA VAL A 19 -6.76 10.06 -19.96
C VAL A 19 -5.87 11.30 -20.00
N LEU A 20 -5.07 11.44 -21.06
CA LEU A 20 -4.33 12.68 -21.31
C LEU A 20 -5.23 13.83 -21.79
N GLY A 21 -6.36 13.50 -22.46
CA GLY A 21 -7.33 14.52 -22.90
C GLY A 21 -6.82 15.43 -24.02
N ASP A 22 -5.83 15.00 -24.78
CA ASP A 22 -5.31 15.75 -25.93
C ASP A 22 -4.86 14.82 -27.07
N ARG A 23 -4.31 15.41 -28.15
CA ARG A 23 -3.89 14.67 -29.35
C ARG A 23 -2.74 13.69 -29.10
N SER A 24 -1.98 13.83 -28.03
CA SER A 24 -0.90 12.91 -27.68
C SER A 24 -1.42 11.59 -27.10
N ALA A 25 -2.66 11.57 -26.61
CA ALA A 25 -3.30 10.38 -26.02
C ALA A 25 -3.31 9.17 -26.97
N TYR A 26 -3.50 9.39 -28.27
CA TYR A 26 -3.47 8.32 -29.28
C TYR A 26 -2.08 7.67 -29.38
N GLY A 27 -1.01 8.46 -29.38
CA GLY A 27 0.36 7.95 -29.45
C GLY A 27 0.69 7.07 -28.26
N LEU A 28 0.36 7.54 -27.05
CA LEU A 28 0.57 6.80 -25.81
C LEU A 28 -0.28 5.51 -25.77
N CYS A 29 -1.56 5.60 -26.14
CA CYS A 29 -2.46 4.44 -26.22
C CYS A 29 -1.91 3.38 -27.19
N LYS A 30 -1.44 3.79 -28.37
CA LYS A 30 -0.86 2.88 -29.35
C LYS A 30 0.41 2.20 -28.83
N GLU A 31 1.28 2.95 -28.18
CA GLU A 31 2.51 2.41 -27.61
C GLU A 31 2.23 1.41 -26.48
N MET A 32 1.30 1.74 -25.58
CA MET A 32 0.84 0.82 -24.54
C MET A 32 0.30 -0.48 -25.13
N SER A 33 -0.52 -0.43 -26.19
CA SER A 33 -1.00 -1.64 -26.87
C SER A 33 0.14 -2.50 -27.41
N ASN A 34 1.16 -1.89 -28.00
CA ASN A 34 2.32 -2.59 -28.57
C ASN A 34 3.17 -3.25 -27.48
N GLN A 35 3.49 -2.52 -26.42
CA GLN A 35 4.37 -3.00 -25.34
C GLN A 35 3.68 -4.05 -24.48
N MET A 36 2.43 -3.79 -24.08
CA MET A 36 1.67 -4.65 -23.16
C MET A 36 0.99 -5.82 -23.86
N LYS A 37 1.00 -5.86 -25.20
CA LYS A 37 0.38 -6.89 -26.05
C LYS A 37 -1.06 -7.19 -25.61
N LEU A 38 -1.85 -6.12 -25.44
CA LEU A 38 -3.23 -6.22 -24.97
C LEU A 38 -4.08 -6.93 -26.04
N THR A 39 -4.53 -8.14 -25.74
CA THR A 39 -5.36 -8.97 -26.63
C THR A 39 -6.74 -9.26 -26.06
N HIS A 40 -6.92 -9.10 -24.74
CA HIS A 40 -8.16 -9.37 -24.02
C HIS A 40 -8.81 -8.11 -23.45
N CYS A 41 -8.27 -6.94 -23.80
CA CYS A 41 -8.72 -5.64 -23.32
C CYS A 41 -8.83 -4.70 -24.51
N VAL A 42 -9.86 -3.86 -24.51
CA VAL A 42 -9.99 -2.77 -25.47
C VAL A 42 -9.16 -1.61 -24.95
N ASN A 43 -8.18 -1.17 -25.73
CA ASN A 43 -7.40 0.02 -25.41
C ASN A 43 -7.98 1.23 -26.16
N GLY A 44 -8.22 2.31 -25.44
CA GLY A 44 -8.84 3.54 -25.93
C GLY A 44 -8.21 4.78 -25.33
N PHE A 45 -8.65 5.94 -25.78
CA PHE A 45 -8.14 7.22 -25.32
C PHE A 45 -9.21 8.30 -25.39
N VAL A 46 -9.07 9.32 -24.56
CA VAL A 46 -9.90 10.52 -24.60
C VAL A 46 -9.23 11.54 -25.53
N GLU A 47 -9.90 11.91 -26.63
CA GLU A 47 -9.35 12.79 -27.67
C GLU A 47 -9.26 14.26 -27.23
N SER A 48 -10.14 14.68 -26.30
CA SER A 48 -10.23 16.08 -25.85
C SER A 48 -10.55 16.19 -24.37
N ALA A 49 -9.96 17.19 -23.71
CA ALA A 49 -10.16 17.51 -22.30
C ALA A 49 -11.65 17.71 -21.93
N ARG A 50 -12.49 18.13 -22.88
CA ARG A 50 -13.94 18.28 -22.65
C ARG A 50 -14.68 16.96 -22.45
N ASP A 51 -14.12 15.86 -22.97
CA ASP A 51 -14.69 14.52 -22.95
C ASP A 51 -14.10 13.70 -21.77
N MET A 52 -13.30 14.34 -20.91
CA MET A 52 -12.70 13.71 -19.75
C MET A 52 -13.75 13.37 -18.69
N PRO A 53 -13.65 12.19 -18.04
CA PRO A 53 -14.50 11.86 -16.92
C PRO A 53 -14.25 12.82 -15.75
N THR A 54 -15.34 13.28 -15.13
CA THR A 54 -15.30 14.13 -13.93
C THR A 54 -15.41 13.33 -12.63
N TYR A 55 -15.55 12.01 -12.73
CA TYR A 55 -15.78 11.09 -11.63
C TYR A 55 -14.87 9.86 -11.75
N GLY A 56 -14.76 9.13 -10.64
CA GLY A 56 -14.07 7.86 -10.54
C GLY A 56 -12.55 7.90 -10.40
N GLN A 57 -11.98 6.73 -10.12
CA GLN A 57 -10.54 6.47 -10.01
C GLN A 57 -10.07 5.69 -11.25
N LEU A 58 -8.98 6.14 -11.87
CA LEU A 58 -8.40 5.48 -13.05
C LEU A 58 -6.96 5.04 -12.78
N GLY A 59 -6.50 4.04 -13.53
CA GLY A 59 -5.13 3.53 -13.46
C GLY A 59 -4.90 2.62 -12.25
N CYS A 60 -3.76 2.79 -11.57
CA CYS A 60 -3.37 1.97 -10.41
C CYS A 60 -4.30 2.17 -9.18
N GLN A 61 -5.19 3.16 -9.24
CA GLN A 61 -6.11 3.52 -8.17
C GLN A 61 -7.39 2.67 -8.12
N GLY A 62 -7.63 1.80 -9.10
CA GLY A 62 -8.79 0.89 -9.09
C GLY A 62 -9.51 0.85 -10.43
N PHE A 63 -10.70 0.24 -10.43
CA PHE A 63 -11.55 0.10 -11.60
C PHE A 63 -12.86 0.88 -11.44
N ILE A 64 -13.34 1.43 -12.56
CA ILE A 64 -14.72 1.87 -12.70
C ILE A 64 -15.51 0.69 -13.28
N ILE A 65 -16.66 0.36 -12.67
CA ILE A 65 -17.52 -0.72 -13.12
C ILE A 65 -18.85 -0.15 -13.59
N LEU A 66 -19.24 -0.51 -14.82
CA LEU A 66 -20.54 -0.19 -15.40
C LEU A 66 -21.37 -1.46 -15.55
N ASP A 67 -22.69 -1.36 -15.39
CA ASP A 67 -23.62 -2.44 -15.76
C ASP A 67 -23.88 -2.50 -17.28
N LYS A 68 -24.71 -3.45 -17.70
CA LYS A 68 -25.09 -3.64 -19.12
C LYS A 68 -25.94 -2.50 -19.69
N GLU A 69 -26.54 -1.67 -18.83
CA GLU A 69 -27.23 -0.42 -19.18
C GLU A 69 -26.30 0.80 -19.15
N HIS A 70 -24.99 0.58 -18.95
CA HIS A 70 -23.94 1.60 -18.81
C HIS A 70 -24.14 2.52 -17.59
N LYS A 71 -24.83 2.07 -16.55
CA LYS A 71 -24.90 2.79 -15.27
C LYS A 71 -23.68 2.44 -14.43
N VAL A 72 -23.19 3.43 -13.70
CA VAL A 72 -22.07 3.25 -12.78
C VAL A 72 -22.50 2.39 -11.59
N VAL A 73 -21.84 1.24 -11.46
CA VAL A 73 -21.96 0.32 -10.32
C VAL A 73 -20.95 0.68 -9.25
N SER A 74 -19.73 1.01 -9.66
CA SER A 74 -18.66 1.49 -8.79
C SER A 74 -17.83 2.54 -9.51
N GLU A 75 -17.60 3.67 -8.85
CA GLU A 75 -16.70 4.74 -9.31
C GLU A 75 -15.22 4.43 -9.01
N GLY A 76 -14.94 3.46 -8.14
CA GLY A 76 -13.59 3.07 -7.77
C GLY A 76 -13.60 1.82 -6.91
N THR A 77 -12.87 0.80 -7.35
CA THR A 77 -12.55 -0.36 -6.52
C THR A 77 -11.26 -0.12 -5.74
N SER A 78 -10.90 -1.04 -4.83
CA SER A 78 -9.66 -0.91 -4.08
C SER A 78 -8.42 -0.78 -4.99
N PRO A 79 -7.49 0.13 -4.68
CA PRO A 79 -6.30 0.38 -5.49
C PRO A 79 -5.30 -0.77 -5.41
N PHE A 80 -4.84 -1.25 -6.57
CA PHE A 80 -3.94 -2.40 -6.65
C PHE A 80 -2.63 -2.19 -5.87
N MET A 81 -2.07 -0.98 -5.88
CA MET A 81 -0.80 -0.74 -5.19
C MET A 81 -0.91 -0.83 -3.67
N GLN A 82 -2.08 -0.55 -3.09
CA GLN A 82 -2.30 -0.63 -1.66
C GLN A 82 -2.63 -2.06 -1.20
N VAL A 83 -3.47 -2.78 -1.95
CA VAL A 83 -4.07 -4.05 -1.47
C VAL A 83 -3.77 -5.28 -2.35
N ARG A 84 -3.02 -5.08 -3.45
CA ARG A 84 -2.50 -6.12 -4.35
C ARG A 84 -3.59 -7.04 -4.87
N ALA A 85 -3.44 -8.35 -4.70
CA ALA A 85 -4.39 -9.34 -5.20
C ALA A 85 -5.83 -9.11 -4.69
N LEU A 86 -6.01 -8.48 -3.52
CA LEU A 86 -7.34 -8.14 -3.02
C LEU A 86 -8.06 -7.11 -3.90
N ALA A 87 -7.34 -6.28 -4.66
CA ALA A 87 -7.95 -5.34 -5.59
C ALA A 87 -8.69 -6.07 -6.71
N PHE A 88 -8.12 -7.16 -7.23
CA PHE A 88 -8.82 -7.99 -8.20
C PHE A 88 -10.00 -8.72 -7.57
N GLN A 89 -9.85 -9.25 -6.36
CA GLN A 89 -10.95 -9.90 -5.63
C GLN A 89 -12.13 -8.94 -5.35
N HIS A 90 -11.84 -7.66 -5.11
CA HIS A 90 -12.87 -6.61 -5.03
C HIS A 90 -13.68 -6.57 -6.33
N VAL A 91 -12.99 -6.42 -7.46
CA VAL A 91 -13.63 -6.31 -8.79
C VAL A 91 -14.42 -7.59 -9.09
N GLU A 92 -13.87 -8.76 -8.79
CA GLU A 92 -14.53 -10.05 -8.98
C GLU A 92 -15.81 -10.18 -8.14
N ALA A 93 -15.83 -9.68 -6.90
CA ALA A 93 -17.03 -9.70 -6.05
C ALA A 93 -18.16 -8.86 -6.66
N LEU A 94 -17.82 -7.68 -7.20
CA LEU A 94 -18.76 -6.80 -7.89
C LEU A 94 -19.23 -7.41 -9.22
N LEU A 95 -18.31 -7.86 -10.07
CA LEU A 95 -18.64 -8.48 -11.37
C LEU A 95 -19.48 -9.76 -11.21
N ASN A 96 -19.21 -10.58 -10.20
CA ASN A 96 -20.05 -11.73 -9.88
C ASN A 96 -21.51 -11.33 -9.66
N SER A 97 -21.74 -10.21 -9.00
CA SER A 97 -23.08 -9.71 -8.71
C SER A 97 -23.71 -9.09 -9.95
N VAL A 98 -22.98 -8.23 -10.66
CA VAL A 98 -23.46 -7.55 -11.87
C VAL A 98 -23.79 -8.55 -12.98
N CYS A 99 -22.86 -9.45 -13.34
CA CYS A 99 -23.06 -10.42 -14.42
C CYS A 99 -24.19 -11.42 -14.11
N LYS A 100 -24.45 -11.72 -12.83
CA LYS A 100 -25.53 -12.63 -12.40
C LYS A 100 -26.84 -11.91 -12.04
N ASN A 101 -26.89 -10.58 -12.17
CA ASN A 101 -28.00 -9.73 -11.72
C ASN A 101 -28.40 -10.00 -10.24
N LEU A 102 -27.40 -10.18 -9.37
CA LEU A 102 -27.58 -10.31 -7.92
C LEU A 102 -27.41 -8.93 -7.24
N PRO A 103 -27.93 -8.75 -6.02
CA PRO A 103 -27.62 -7.58 -5.21
C PRO A 103 -26.10 -7.42 -5.03
N LEU A 104 -25.62 -6.18 -5.07
CA LEU A 104 -24.21 -5.89 -4.83
C LEU A 104 -23.83 -6.29 -3.40
N PRO A 105 -22.61 -6.82 -3.19
CA PRO A 105 -22.10 -7.07 -1.86
C PRO A 105 -22.00 -5.75 -1.08
N ASP A 106 -22.38 -5.80 0.18
CA ASP A 106 -22.27 -4.67 1.11
C ASP A 106 -20.83 -4.43 1.58
N LEU A 107 -19.96 -5.43 1.42
CA LEU A 107 -18.53 -5.34 1.69
C LEU A 107 -17.76 -6.25 0.73
N CYS A 108 -16.69 -5.74 0.14
CA CYS A 108 -15.81 -6.43 -0.78
C CYS A 108 -14.43 -6.69 -0.15
N PRO A 109 -13.73 -7.74 -0.57
CA PRO A 109 -12.30 -7.88 -0.31
C PRO A 109 -11.54 -6.61 -0.76
N GLY A 110 -10.51 -6.22 -0.02
CA GLY A 110 -9.71 -5.04 -0.31
C GLY A 110 -10.24 -3.74 0.27
N GLU A 111 -11.48 -3.69 0.78
CA GLU A 111 -12.02 -2.47 1.41
C GLU A 111 -11.46 -2.26 2.83
N GLU A 112 -11.16 -1.01 3.16
CA GLU A 112 -10.79 -0.63 4.52
C GLU A 112 -12.00 -0.68 5.45
N VAL A 113 -11.78 -1.25 6.64
CA VAL A 113 -12.82 -1.46 7.63
C VAL A 113 -12.32 -1.13 9.03
N GLN A 114 -13.24 -0.76 9.91
CA GLN A 114 -13.00 -0.62 11.34
C GLN A 114 -13.76 -1.70 12.13
N LEU A 115 -13.09 -2.31 13.11
CA LEU A 115 -13.71 -3.29 13.99
C LEU A 115 -14.56 -2.58 15.06
N VAL A 116 -15.86 -2.41 14.82
CA VAL A 116 -16.78 -1.75 15.76
C VAL A 116 -17.20 -2.63 16.92
N LYS A 117 -17.15 -3.97 16.74
CA LYS A 117 -17.45 -4.93 17.81
C LYS A 117 -16.40 -6.03 17.83
N ALA A 118 -15.51 -6.01 18.81
CA ALA A 118 -14.50 -7.06 18.91
C ALA A 118 -15.12 -8.41 19.38
N PRO A 119 -14.55 -9.55 18.96
CA PRO A 119 -14.90 -10.86 19.50
C PRO A 119 -14.68 -10.93 21.01
N ALA A 120 -15.44 -11.80 21.69
CA ALA A 120 -15.28 -12.04 23.13
C ALA A 120 -13.84 -12.47 23.46
N GLY A 121 -13.24 -11.85 24.47
CA GLY A 121 -11.85 -12.06 24.86
C GLY A 121 -10.82 -11.23 24.09
N LEU A 122 -11.26 -10.45 23.08
CA LEU A 122 -10.42 -9.55 22.29
C LEU A 122 -10.94 -8.11 22.32
N GLU A 123 -11.63 -7.69 23.39
CA GLU A 123 -12.30 -6.39 23.52
C GLU A 123 -11.35 -5.20 23.29
N LYS A 124 -10.06 -5.39 23.57
CA LYS A 124 -8.99 -4.40 23.33
C LYS A 124 -8.77 -4.07 21.85
N LEU A 125 -9.27 -4.89 20.94
CA LEU A 125 -9.14 -4.69 19.49
C LEU A 125 -10.27 -3.85 18.90
N GLN A 126 -11.28 -3.51 19.69
CA GLN A 126 -12.37 -2.64 19.21
C GLN A 126 -11.81 -1.27 18.81
N GLY A 127 -12.25 -0.77 17.66
CA GLY A 127 -11.79 0.47 17.04
C GLY A 127 -10.56 0.32 16.15
N TYR A 128 -9.93 -0.87 16.07
CA TYR A 128 -8.81 -1.09 15.15
C TYR A 128 -9.26 -0.96 13.70
N ARG A 129 -8.38 -0.36 12.89
CA ARG A 129 -8.50 -0.31 11.43
C ARG A 129 -7.83 -1.52 10.81
N GLY A 130 -8.39 -1.98 9.71
CA GLY A 130 -7.89 -3.11 8.97
C GLY A 130 -8.47 -3.14 7.57
N ILE A 131 -8.26 -4.26 6.92
CA ILE A 131 -8.73 -4.53 5.57
C ILE A 131 -9.58 -5.79 5.56
N CYS A 132 -10.67 -5.77 4.79
CA CYS A 132 -11.42 -6.97 4.50
C CYS A 132 -10.58 -7.86 3.56
N THR A 133 -10.09 -9.00 4.04
CA THR A 133 -9.32 -9.93 3.20
C THR A 133 -10.23 -10.96 2.52
N ARG A 134 -11.43 -11.19 3.07
CA ARG A 134 -12.48 -12.05 2.49
C ARG A 134 -13.84 -11.70 3.11
N ALA A 135 -14.90 -11.72 2.30
CA ALA A 135 -16.27 -11.52 2.75
C ALA A 135 -17.19 -12.60 2.16
N GLU A 136 -17.80 -13.42 3.01
CA GLU A 136 -18.69 -14.51 2.61
C GLU A 136 -19.90 -14.59 3.56
N GLY A 137 -21.09 -14.23 3.04
CA GLY A 137 -22.32 -14.21 3.84
C GLY A 137 -22.21 -13.26 5.03
N ASP A 138 -22.38 -13.78 6.24
CA ASP A 138 -22.27 -13.02 7.50
C ASP A 138 -20.86 -13.08 8.12
N LYS A 139 -19.84 -13.57 7.40
CA LYS A 139 -18.47 -13.67 7.90
C LYS A 139 -17.53 -12.78 7.09
N VAL A 140 -16.66 -12.09 7.80
CA VAL A 140 -15.61 -11.24 7.24
C VAL A 140 -14.29 -11.62 7.88
N ASP A 141 -13.27 -11.84 7.06
CA ASP A 141 -11.91 -11.94 7.52
C ASP A 141 -11.30 -10.53 7.60
N PHE A 142 -11.03 -10.10 8.83
CA PHE A 142 -10.44 -8.80 9.15
C PHE A 142 -8.92 -8.96 9.28
N GLY A 143 -8.19 -8.36 8.35
CA GLY A 143 -6.73 -8.26 8.37
C GLY A 143 -6.27 -7.00 9.07
N PHE A 144 -5.40 -7.11 10.07
CA PHE A 144 -4.82 -5.94 10.74
C PHE A 144 -3.76 -5.29 9.85
N MET A 145 -3.94 -3.99 9.57
CA MET A 145 -2.97 -3.21 8.79
C MET A 145 -1.85 -2.64 9.65
N ASP A 146 -2.10 -2.49 10.96
CA ASP A 146 -1.22 -1.77 11.86
C ASP A 146 -1.13 -2.42 13.25
N GLY A 147 -0.10 -2.03 13.99
CA GLY A 147 0.10 -2.42 15.38
C GLY A 147 0.71 -3.81 15.56
N PRO A 148 0.65 -4.39 16.77
CA PRO A 148 1.32 -5.65 17.10
C PRO A 148 0.70 -6.88 16.41
N LEU A 149 -0.48 -6.72 15.80
CA LEU A 149 -1.17 -7.77 15.07
C LEU A 149 -1.08 -7.59 13.55
N GLN A 150 -0.31 -6.62 13.05
CA GLN A 150 -0.14 -6.36 11.62
C GLN A 150 0.14 -7.65 10.84
N GLY A 151 -0.62 -7.86 9.76
CA GLY A 151 -0.54 -9.06 8.92
C GLY A 151 -1.31 -10.28 9.44
N LYS A 152 -1.81 -10.27 10.69
CA LYS A 152 -2.71 -11.31 11.20
C LYS A 152 -4.14 -11.07 10.71
N VAL A 153 -4.90 -12.16 10.63
CA VAL A 153 -6.30 -12.15 10.19
C VAL A 153 -7.17 -12.81 11.24
N ILE A 154 -8.33 -12.22 11.52
CA ILE A 154 -9.37 -12.83 12.36
C ILE A 154 -10.69 -12.89 11.61
N ALA A 155 -11.44 -13.97 11.78
CA ALA A 155 -12.80 -14.08 11.26
C ALA A 155 -13.78 -13.44 12.24
N VAL A 156 -14.58 -12.48 11.78
CA VAL A 156 -15.57 -11.76 12.56
C VAL A 156 -16.93 -11.71 11.83
N PRO A 157 -18.05 -11.57 12.54
CA PRO A 157 -19.34 -11.35 11.89
C PRO A 157 -19.34 -10.07 11.06
N ARG A 158 -20.09 -10.02 9.94
CA ARG A 158 -20.22 -8.80 9.11
C ARG A 158 -20.71 -7.62 9.93
N SER A 159 -21.61 -7.85 10.90
CA SER A 159 -22.12 -6.83 11.83
C SER A 159 -21.07 -6.25 12.80
N SER A 160 -19.85 -6.80 12.80
CA SER A 160 -18.78 -6.40 13.71
C SER A 160 -17.79 -5.43 13.09
N VAL A 161 -17.92 -5.18 11.79
CA VAL A 161 -17.08 -4.27 11.02
C VAL A 161 -17.93 -3.18 10.37
N GLU A 162 -17.40 -1.98 10.27
CA GLU A 162 -17.95 -0.90 9.46
C GLU A 162 -16.94 -0.53 8.37
N ARG A 163 -17.43 -0.30 7.16
CA ARG A 163 -16.60 0.20 6.07
C ARG A 163 -16.16 1.61 6.43
N LEU A 164 -14.87 1.87 6.30
CA LEU A 164 -14.36 3.22 6.35
C LEU A 164 -14.55 3.82 4.97
N GLU A 165 -15.35 4.88 4.90
CA GLU A 165 -15.39 5.68 3.68
C GLU A 165 -13.99 6.24 3.43
N PRO A 166 -13.50 6.23 2.18
CA PRO A 166 -12.22 6.83 1.85
C PRO A 166 -12.25 8.28 2.33
N MET A 167 -11.36 8.62 3.27
CA MET A 167 -11.32 9.97 3.82
C MET A 167 -11.07 10.96 2.67
N ASP A 168 -12.01 11.87 2.44
CA ASP A 168 -11.76 13.02 1.58
C ASP A 168 -10.58 13.81 2.19
N GLU A 169 -9.48 13.93 1.44
CA GLU A 169 -8.21 14.54 1.88
C GLU A 169 -8.38 15.99 2.36
N GLU A 170 -9.46 16.70 1.97
CA GLU A 170 -9.78 18.04 2.48
C GLU A 170 -9.98 18.06 4.02
N SER A 171 -10.38 16.94 4.63
CA SER A 171 -10.64 16.86 6.07
C SER A 171 -9.37 16.71 6.93
N MET A 172 -8.21 16.43 6.33
CA MET A 172 -6.93 16.33 7.06
C MET A 172 -6.17 17.66 7.17
N GLN A 173 -6.72 18.76 6.64
CA GLN A 173 -6.04 20.05 6.57
C GLN A 173 -6.47 21.06 7.64
N THR A 174 -6.76 20.65 8.88
CA THR A 174 -6.91 21.59 10.01
C THR A 174 -6.46 21.02 11.36
N CYS A 175 -5.19 20.63 11.51
CA CYS A 175 -4.59 20.47 12.84
C CYS A 175 -3.05 20.62 12.88
N SER A 176 -2.47 21.39 11.95
CA SER A 176 -1.03 21.70 11.94
C SER A 176 -0.66 23.12 12.43
N SER A 177 -1.61 23.94 12.88
CA SER A 177 -1.29 25.18 13.60
C SER A 177 -1.28 24.94 15.10
N GLY A 178 -0.09 24.62 15.61
CA GLY A 178 0.15 24.43 17.03
C GLY A 178 -0.18 25.68 17.85
N THR A 179 -1.15 25.53 18.76
CA THR A 179 -1.19 26.15 20.10
C THR A 179 -2.30 25.49 20.92
N CYS A 180 -2.01 24.34 21.53
CA CYS A 180 -2.79 23.83 22.65
C CYS A 180 -1.88 23.60 23.86
N GLY A 181 -1.26 24.71 24.29
CA GLY A 181 -0.81 24.89 25.67
C GLY A 181 -1.91 25.62 26.45
N GLN A 182 -2.26 25.07 27.62
CA GLN A 182 -3.06 25.65 28.70
C GLN A 182 -4.57 25.88 28.45
N GLY A 183 -5.39 25.03 29.07
CA GLY A 183 -6.84 25.25 29.15
C GLY A 183 -7.61 24.09 29.77
N CYS A 184 -7.38 23.85 31.07
CA CYS A 184 -8.07 22.90 31.93
C CYS A 184 -9.62 22.97 31.86
N SER A 185 -10.31 21.82 31.86
CA SER A 185 -11.36 21.58 32.89
C SER A 185 -11.84 20.12 32.93
N THR A 186 -11.51 19.49 34.06
CA THR A 186 -12.35 18.61 34.88
C THR A 186 -13.20 17.51 34.23
N SER A 187 -12.81 16.25 34.45
CA SER A 187 -13.66 15.23 35.08
C SER A 187 -12.82 14.05 35.56
N ALA A 188 -13.13 13.61 36.77
CA ALA A 188 -12.39 12.68 37.60
C ALA A 188 -12.39 11.23 37.09
N SER A 189 -11.24 10.57 37.19
CA SER A 189 -11.17 9.21 37.74
C SER A 189 -9.75 8.89 38.23
N LYS A 190 -9.64 8.76 39.55
CA LYS A 190 -8.53 8.13 40.29
C LYS A 190 -8.46 6.63 39.97
N ALA A 191 -7.26 6.06 40.16
CA ALA A 191 -6.82 4.66 40.09
C ALA A 191 -6.04 4.38 38.78
N CYS A 192 -4.79 3.95 38.78
CA CYS A 192 -4.11 3.03 39.69
C CYS A 192 -2.69 3.50 40.05
N GLN A 193 -2.41 3.58 41.34
CA GLN A 193 -1.07 3.39 41.90
C GLN A 193 -0.92 1.90 42.23
N GLN A 194 0.30 1.39 42.08
CA GLN A 194 0.83 0.13 42.62
C GLN A 194 0.31 -1.19 42.04
N ALA A 195 1.23 -1.89 41.35
CA ALA A 195 1.36 -3.33 41.42
C ALA A 195 2.86 -3.65 41.34
N GLU A 196 3.50 -3.73 42.51
CA GLU A 196 4.67 -4.57 42.70
C GLU A 196 4.21 -6.05 42.73
N ASP A 197 5.13 -6.95 42.37
CA ASP A 197 5.06 -8.40 42.56
C ASP A 197 4.34 -9.23 41.46
N CYS A 198 5.12 -9.76 40.52
CA CYS A 198 4.82 -11.03 39.89
C CYS A 198 6.08 -11.93 39.86
N GLY A 199 6.20 -12.75 40.90
CA GLY A 199 6.34 -14.21 40.80
C GLY A 199 7.30 -14.78 39.75
N SER A 200 8.41 -15.32 40.24
CA SER A 200 9.36 -16.18 39.54
C SER A 200 8.69 -17.36 38.81
N CYS A 201 8.91 -17.47 37.49
CA CYS A 201 8.53 -18.65 36.69
C CYS A 201 9.77 -19.47 36.37
N ASN A 202 9.90 -20.63 37.03
CA ASN A 202 10.94 -21.62 36.80
C ASN A 202 10.73 -22.39 35.48
N GLY A 203 11.79 -22.44 34.67
CA GLY A 203 12.21 -23.54 33.79
C GLY A 203 11.13 -24.36 33.06
N GLY A 204 10.82 -23.97 31.81
CA GLY A 204 10.18 -24.83 30.82
C GLY A 204 10.94 -24.80 29.51
N THR A 205 11.48 -25.94 29.10
CA THR A 205 12.19 -26.13 27.83
C THR A 205 11.25 -25.99 26.63
N CYS A 206 11.63 -25.19 25.63
CA CYS A 206 10.92 -25.07 24.36
C CYS A 206 11.05 -26.38 23.56
N LYS A 207 9.93 -26.92 23.06
CA LYS A 207 9.92 -28.09 22.17
C LYS A 207 10.38 -27.69 20.76
N PRO A 208 11.15 -28.52 20.04
CA PRO A 208 11.52 -28.24 18.64
C PRO A 208 10.29 -28.40 17.74
N GLY A 209 9.98 -27.39 16.92
CA GLY A 209 9.01 -27.52 15.82
C GLY A 209 7.82 -26.56 15.77
N MET A 210 7.78 -25.49 16.58
CA MET A 210 6.80 -24.40 16.41
C MET A 210 7.52 -23.09 16.10
N GLY A 211 7.37 -22.64 14.85
CA GLY A 211 8.08 -21.49 14.27
C GLY A 211 7.72 -20.17 14.94
N CYS A 212 8.74 -19.33 15.07
CA CYS A 212 8.70 -18.03 15.74
C CYS A 212 8.44 -16.92 14.71
N GLU A 213 7.34 -16.99 13.96
CA GLU A 213 7.12 -16.07 12.82
C GLU A 213 6.89 -14.60 13.23
N ALA A 214 6.75 -14.29 14.53
CA ALA A 214 6.40 -12.95 15.01
C ALA A 214 7.40 -12.30 15.98
N GLY A 215 8.59 -12.88 16.22
CA GLY A 215 9.59 -12.27 17.12
C GLY A 215 9.19 -12.18 18.60
N TYR A 216 8.08 -12.80 19.00
CA TYR A 216 7.65 -12.98 20.37
C TYR A 216 7.22 -14.44 20.57
N ASN A 217 7.63 -15.03 21.68
CA ASN A 217 7.03 -16.27 22.17
C ASN A 217 5.59 -15.98 22.68
N ASN A 218 4.73 -17.01 22.76
CA ASN A 218 3.31 -16.89 23.18
C ASN A 218 3.09 -16.27 24.58
N ALA A 219 4.17 -15.95 25.31
CA ALA A 219 4.17 -15.28 26.59
C ALA A 219 4.47 -13.77 26.53
N GLY A 220 4.65 -13.19 25.33
CA GLY A 220 4.91 -11.75 25.15
C GLY A 220 6.26 -11.28 25.69
N THR A 221 7.23 -12.19 25.85
CA THR A 221 8.58 -11.86 26.30
C THR A 221 9.47 -11.58 25.09
N GLU A 222 10.37 -10.61 25.20
CA GLU A 222 11.41 -10.39 24.18
C GLU A 222 12.20 -11.69 24.00
N CYS A 223 12.34 -12.13 22.75
CA CYS A 223 13.15 -13.30 22.45
C CYS A 223 14.62 -12.96 22.74
N ASP A 224 15.25 -13.71 23.64
CA ASP A 224 16.67 -13.58 23.92
C ASP A 224 17.46 -13.83 22.62
N PRO A 225 18.16 -12.81 22.08
CA PRO A 225 18.86 -12.90 20.80
C PRO A 225 20.04 -13.89 20.83
N SER A 226 20.45 -14.35 22.01
CA SER A 226 21.54 -15.32 22.16
C SER A 226 21.13 -16.78 21.92
N ASN A 227 19.82 -17.07 21.78
CA ASN A 227 19.31 -18.44 21.73
C ASN A 227 18.39 -18.76 20.53
N CYS A 228 18.28 -17.88 19.53
CA CYS A 228 17.60 -18.21 18.27
C CYS A 228 18.60 -18.78 17.26
N ASP A 229 18.45 -20.05 16.88
CA ASP A 229 19.22 -20.70 15.80
C ASP A 229 18.78 -20.18 14.41
N ARG A 230 19.16 -18.93 14.15
CA ARG A 230 19.66 -18.22 12.94
C ARG A 230 19.60 -18.85 11.53
N ALA A 231 18.53 -19.57 11.16
CA ALA A 231 18.18 -19.80 9.75
C ALA A 231 17.09 -18.83 9.25
N GLU A 232 16.06 -18.56 10.05
CA GLU A 232 14.86 -17.78 9.64
C GLU A 232 15.04 -16.24 9.77
N CYS A 233 16.12 -15.77 10.41
CA CYS A 233 16.41 -14.34 10.59
C CYS A 233 17.29 -13.73 9.48
N LYS A 234 17.73 -14.52 8.50
CA LYS A 234 18.58 -14.05 7.40
C LYS A 234 17.73 -13.75 6.17
N ILE A 235 17.94 -12.59 5.57
CA ILE A 235 17.34 -12.23 4.29
C ILE A 235 18.16 -12.91 3.21
N ASP A 236 17.51 -13.64 2.31
CA ASP A 236 18.16 -14.38 1.24
C ASP A 236 18.94 -13.40 0.33
N PRO A 237 20.27 -13.57 0.14
CA PRO A 237 21.05 -12.72 -0.75
C PRO A 237 20.52 -12.67 -2.18
N SER A 238 19.92 -13.76 -2.68
CA SER A 238 19.34 -13.79 -4.02
C SER A 238 18.12 -12.87 -4.12
N PHE A 239 17.27 -12.85 -3.09
CA PHE A 239 16.14 -11.91 -2.99
C PHE A 239 16.63 -10.47 -2.96
N VAL A 240 17.68 -10.16 -2.18
CA VAL A 240 18.25 -8.80 -2.11
C VAL A 240 18.80 -8.37 -3.47
N SER A 241 19.55 -9.26 -4.13
CA SER A 241 20.08 -9.00 -5.46
C SER A 241 18.98 -8.74 -6.47
N GLN A 242 17.88 -9.51 -6.43
CA GLN A 242 16.76 -9.34 -7.34
C GLN A 242 15.98 -8.05 -7.07
N ALA A 243 15.68 -7.74 -5.81
CA ALA A 243 14.94 -6.54 -5.43
C ALA A 243 15.72 -5.25 -5.74
N LEU A 244 17.06 -5.31 -5.70
CA LEU A 244 17.94 -4.17 -5.94
C LEU A 244 18.68 -4.23 -7.28
N ASP A 245 18.19 -5.05 -8.22
CA ASP A 245 18.57 -5.01 -9.63
C ASP A 245 17.62 -4.03 -10.34
N LEU A 246 17.96 -2.75 -10.24
CA LEU A 246 17.08 -1.65 -10.65
C LEU A 246 17.20 -1.40 -12.15
N ILE A 247 16.05 -1.17 -12.78
CA ILE A 247 15.99 -0.81 -14.21
C ILE A 247 16.33 0.68 -14.34
N SER A 248 17.19 1.02 -15.30
CA SER A 248 17.50 2.42 -15.61
C SER A 248 16.26 3.17 -16.11
N VAL A 249 16.05 4.38 -15.57
CA VAL A 249 15.01 5.32 -15.98
C VAL A 249 15.50 6.32 -17.03
N LYS A 250 16.69 6.09 -17.60
CA LYS A 250 17.29 6.89 -18.69
C LYS A 250 17.59 8.35 -18.32
N VAL A 251 17.56 8.68 -17.04
CA VAL A 251 17.99 9.97 -16.48
C VAL A 251 19.16 9.68 -15.55
N ALA A 252 20.33 10.23 -15.85
CA ALA A 252 21.59 9.80 -15.24
C ALA A 252 21.65 10.14 -13.75
N SER A 253 21.13 11.30 -13.34
CA SER A 253 20.98 11.68 -11.94
C SER A 253 20.08 10.70 -11.18
N MET A 254 18.91 10.38 -11.73
CA MET A 254 17.97 9.43 -11.12
C MET A 254 18.57 8.02 -11.00
N ASP A 255 19.25 7.52 -12.03
CA ASP A 255 19.92 6.21 -11.98
C ASP A 255 21.03 6.18 -10.91
N SER A 256 21.73 7.29 -10.70
CA SER A 256 22.72 7.44 -9.63
C SER A 256 22.06 7.37 -8.25
N GLU A 257 20.94 8.08 -8.08
CA GLU A 257 20.18 8.09 -6.82
C GLU A 257 19.54 6.75 -6.49
N HIS A 258 19.06 6.03 -7.50
CA HIS A 258 18.59 4.65 -7.38
C HIS A 258 19.70 3.73 -6.82
N GLU A 259 20.92 3.85 -7.34
CA GLU A 259 22.05 3.07 -6.83
C GLU A 259 22.45 3.50 -5.42
N GLU A 260 22.41 4.80 -5.09
CA GLU A 260 22.65 5.29 -3.72
C GLU A 260 21.64 4.71 -2.72
N CYS A 261 20.35 4.70 -3.08
CA CYS A 261 19.29 4.07 -2.30
C CYS A 261 19.52 2.57 -2.17
N ALA A 262 19.89 1.88 -3.25
CA ALA A 262 20.21 0.46 -3.24
C ALA A 262 21.39 0.14 -2.31
N VAL A 263 22.45 0.94 -2.32
CA VAL A 263 23.60 0.80 -1.41
C VAL A 263 23.17 0.96 0.05
N ALA A 264 22.35 1.97 0.38
CA ALA A 264 21.83 2.16 1.73
C ALA A 264 20.96 0.98 2.19
N LEU A 265 20.10 0.45 1.30
CA LEU A 265 19.25 -0.71 1.56
C LEU A 265 20.06 -2.00 1.75
N ARG A 266 21.12 -2.23 0.98
CA ARG A 266 22.05 -3.37 1.19
C ARG A 266 22.70 -3.29 2.57
N ARG A 267 23.15 -2.10 2.98
CA ARG A 267 23.69 -1.89 4.33
C ARG A 267 22.65 -2.13 5.43
N LEU A 268 21.38 -1.77 5.18
CA LEU A 268 20.28 -2.04 6.10
C LEU A 268 20.04 -3.55 6.28
N VAL A 269 20.14 -4.34 5.21
CA VAL A 269 20.04 -5.81 5.27
C VAL A 269 21.12 -6.40 6.17
N GLU A 270 22.36 -5.91 6.05
CA GLU A 270 23.51 -6.42 6.81
C GLU A 270 23.43 -6.03 8.30
N THR A 271 23.11 -4.77 8.57
CA THR A 271 23.27 -4.18 9.91
C THR A 271 21.98 -4.21 10.71
N ARG A 272 20.84 -3.96 10.08
CA ARG A 272 19.50 -3.87 10.69
C ARG A 272 19.44 -2.98 11.94
N SER A 273 20.16 -1.87 11.91
CA SER A 273 20.17 -0.88 12.98
C SER A 273 19.39 0.38 12.60
N ARG A 274 18.97 1.11 13.63
CA ARG A 274 18.29 2.39 13.50
C ARG A 274 19.10 3.40 12.68
N GLU A 275 20.41 3.49 12.92
CA GLU A 275 21.27 4.47 12.27
C GLU A 275 21.30 4.26 10.75
N VAL A 276 21.34 3.00 10.31
CA VAL A 276 21.28 2.67 8.88
C VAL A 276 19.88 2.90 8.31
N LEU A 277 18.83 2.70 9.10
CA LEU A 277 17.47 3.03 8.67
C LEU A 277 17.25 4.54 8.54
N GLU A 278 17.88 5.37 9.38
CA GLU A 278 17.91 6.83 9.25
C GLU A 278 18.65 7.26 7.98
N GLU A 279 19.74 6.56 7.62
CA GLU A 279 20.45 6.76 6.36
C GLU A 279 19.58 6.42 5.15
N VAL A 280 18.86 5.29 5.18
CA VAL A 280 17.89 4.91 4.15
C VAL A 280 16.78 5.96 4.03
N LEU A 281 16.23 6.44 5.16
CA LEU A 281 15.21 7.48 5.15
C LEU A 281 15.71 8.75 4.47
N ARG A 282 16.94 9.16 4.76
CA ARG A 282 17.56 10.34 4.15
C ARG A 282 17.73 10.14 2.64
N CYS A 283 18.34 9.04 2.21
CA CYS A 283 18.53 8.73 0.78
C CYS A 283 17.20 8.73 0.02
N LEU A 284 16.18 8.03 0.52
CA LEU A 284 14.85 8.01 -0.11
C LEU A 284 14.19 9.39 -0.12
N SER A 285 14.31 10.17 0.96
CA SER A 285 13.72 11.51 1.03
C SER A 285 14.37 12.47 0.03
N ASP A 286 15.71 12.43 -0.08
CA ASP A 286 16.47 13.28 -1.00
C ASP A 286 16.12 12.94 -2.45
N HIS A 287 16.08 11.64 -2.78
CA HIS A 287 15.70 11.12 -4.08
C HIS A 287 14.26 11.51 -4.49
N PHE A 288 13.26 11.21 -3.65
CA PHE A 288 11.87 11.56 -3.93
C PHE A 288 11.64 13.06 -4.07
N ALA A 289 12.35 13.88 -3.30
CA ALA A 289 12.26 15.33 -3.42
C ALA A 289 12.82 15.84 -4.75
N HIS A 290 13.93 15.26 -5.23
CA HIS A 290 14.49 15.62 -6.52
C HIS A 290 13.58 15.18 -7.68
N GLU A 291 13.04 13.97 -7.61
CA GLU A 291 12.11 13.44 -8.59
C GLU A 291 10.83 14.28 -8.72
N GLU A 292 10.21 14.63 -7.58
CA GLU A 292 9.03 15.50 -7.57
C GLU A 292 9.34 16.90 -8.14
N ALA A 293 10.57 17.41 -7.93
CA ALA A 293 11.03 18.64 -8.54
C ALA A 293 11.16 18.53 -10.06
N LEU A 294 11.66 17.38 -10.57
CA LEU A 294 11.69 17.11 -12.02
C LEU A 294 10.28 17.05 -12.62
N PHE A 295 9.31 16.50 -11.90
CA PHE A 295 7.92 16.50 -12.36
C PHE A 295 7.36 17.91 -12.49
N GLU A 296 7.67 18.79 -11.53
CA GLU A 296 7.27 20.19 -11.59
C GLU A 296 7.98 20.93 -12.73
N GLU A 297 9.30 20.76 -12.88
CA GLU A 297 10.10 21.42 -13.90
C GLU A 297 9.65 21.05 -15.33
N HIS A 298 9.38 19.77 -15.56
CA HIS A 298 9.06 19.25 -16.88
C HIS A 298 7.56 19.10 -17.15
N GLY A 299 6.71 19.39 -16.17
CA GLY A 299 5.25 19.30 -16.26
C GLY A 299 4.75 17.86 -16.41
N PHE A 300 5.42 16.89 -15.78
CA PHE A 300 4.99 15.50 -15.82
C PHE A 300 3.71 15.29 -15.01
N GLY A 301 2.76 14.53 -15.56
CA GLY A 301 1.60 14.02 -14.83
C GLY A 301 0.60 15.08 -14.34
N VAL A 302 0.74 16.35 -14.74
CA VAL A 302 -0.18 17.43 -14.38
C VAL A 302 -1.51 17.21 -15.10
N HIS A 303 -2.58 17.07 -14.31
CA HIS A 303 -3.92 16.84 -14.83
C HIS A 303 -4.92 17.84 -14.21
N ALA A 304 -5.92 18.29 -14.97
CA ALA A 304 -6.91 19.27 -14.50
C ALA A 304 -7.79 18.75 -13.34
N ASN A 305 -7.94 17.43 -13.27
CA ASN A 305 -8.51 16.73 -12.11
C ASN A 305 -7.37 16.08 -11.33
N GLU A 306 -7.13 16.57 -10.11
CA GLU A 306 -6.06 16.07 -9.23
C GLU A 306 -6.21 14.58 -8.89
N LYS A 307 -7.45 14.06 -8.87
CA LYS A 307 -7.71 12.63 -8.62
C LYS A 307 -7.20 11.70 -9.74
N LEU A 308 -6.93 12.27 -10.93
CA LEU A 308 -6.39 11.58 -12.10
C LEU A 308 -4.94 11.96 -12.40
N SER A 309 -4.31 12.77 -11.53
CA SER A 309 -2.95 13.25 -11.69
C SER A 309 -1.95 12.13 -11.37
N ALA A 310 -1.20 11.71 -12.39
CA ALA A 310 -0.12 10.73 -12.21
C ALA A 310 0.91 11.26 -11.20
N LYS A 311 1.24 12.56 -11.27
CA LYS A 311 2.13 13.24 -10.31
C LYS A 311 1.63 13.12 -8.87
N THR A 312 0.34 13.40 -8.65
CA THR A 312 -0.24 13.34 -7.30
C THR A 312 -0.22 11.92 -6.76
N SER A 313 -0.58 10.94 -7.60
CA SER A 313 -0.55 9.53 -7.21
C SER A 313 0.87 9.03 -6.88
N HIS A 314 1.88 9.54 -7.59
CA HIS A 314 3.29 9.21 -7.38
C HIS A 314 3.82 9.81 -6.07
N ALA A 315 3.59 11.11 -5.84
CA ALA A 315 3.97 11.78 -4.60
C ALA A 315 3.28 11.19 -3.35
N ASN A 316 2.04 10.69 -3.51
CA ASN A 316 1.34 9.98 -2.44
C ASN A 316 2.03 8.64 -2.09
N GLU A 317 2.56 7.93 -3.08
CA GLU A 317 3.34 6.71 -2.85
C GLU A 317 4.66 7.00 -2.13
N HIS A 318 5.37 8.07 -2.52
CA HIS A 318 6.56 8.54 -1.78
C HIS A 318 6.25 8.77 -0.30
N ARG A 319 5.19 9.53 -0.02
CA ARG A 319 4.76 9.84 1.35
C ARG A 319 4.46 8.55 2.12
N ARG A 320 3.77 7.60 1.50
CA ARG A 320 3.47 6.29 2.10
C ARG A 320 4.73 5.53 2.50
N LEU A 321 5.72 5.43 1.59
CA LEU A 321 7.00 4.75 1.86
C LEU A 321 7.78 5.45 2.98
N LEU A 322 7.90 6.78 2.92
CA LEU A 322 8.62 7.56 3.92
C LEU A 322 7.97 7.46 5.31
N ASP A 323 6.64 7.53 5.39
CA ASP A 323 5.91 7.41 6.65
C ASP A 323 6.04 6.02 7.26
N LYS A 324 6.09 4.98 6.42
CA LYS A 324 6.38 3.61 6.87
C LYS A 324 7.76 3.50 7.51
N VAL A 325 8.78 4.09 6.89
CA VAL A 325 10.15 4.12 7.45
C VAL A 325 10.20 4.93 8.75
N ARG A 326 9.56 6.11 8.80
CA ARG A 326 9.46 6.93 10.03
C ARG A 326 8.76 6.20 11.16
N LYS A 327 7.67 5.47 10.85
CA LYS A 327 6.94 4.64 11.82
C LYS A 327 7.79 3.50 12.34
N GLN A 328 8.66 2.91 11.51
CA GLN A 328 9.60 1.91 11.99
C GLN A 328 10.68 2.52 12.88
N LEU A 329 11.18 3.72 12.56
CA LEU A 329 12.12 4.44 13.41
C LEU A 329 11.52 4.78 14.78
N SER A 330 10.22 4.99 14.92
CA SER A 330 9.61 5.26 16.23
C SER A 330 9.47 4.01 17.12
N ARG A 331 9.66 2.80 16.58
CA ARG A 331 9.44 1.52 17.30
C ARG A 331 10.64 1.02 18.11
N GLY A 332 11.86 1.50 17.85
CA GLY A 332 13.04 1.11 18.64
C GLY A 332 14.36 1.15 17.87
N PRO A 333 15.46 0.65 18.48
CA PRO A 333 16.80 0.71 17.90
C PRO A 333 17.11 -0.40 16.88
N SER A 334 16.33 -1.50 16.88
CA SER A 334 16.54 -2.64 15.99
C SER A 334 15.47 -2.70 14.89
N VAL A 335 15.88 -3.11 13.69
CA VAL A 335 15.00 -3.22 12.52
C VAL A 335 14.68 -4.70 12.24
N PRO A 336 13.40 -5.12 12.31
CA PRO A 336 13.02 -6.51 12.03
C PRO A 336 13.33 -6.92 10.59
N ALA A 337 13.82 -8.16 10.39
CA ALA A 337 14.06 -8.69 9.04
C ALA A 337 12.80 -8.69 8.14
N PRO A 338 11.59 -9.01 8.64
CA PRO A 338 10.37 -8.91 7.83
C PRO A 338 10.12 -7.52 7.28
N PHE A 339 10.35 -6.48 8.10
CA PHE A 339 10.22 -5.09 7.67
C PHE A 339 11.21 -4.74 6.55
N VAL A 340 12.49 -5.15 6.70
CA VAL A 340 13.50 -4.91 5.66
C VAL A 340 13.13 -5.60 4.35
N ARG A 341 12.63 -6.84 4.40
CA ARG A 341 12.15 -7.56 3.21
C ARG A 341 11.02 -6.81 2.52
N GLU A 342 10.06 -6.33 3.31
CA GLU A 342 8.91 -5.58 2.82
C GLU A 342 9.34 -4.24 2.18
N LEU A 343 10.25 -3.51 2.81
CA LEU A 343 10.79 -2.25 2.28
C LEU A 343 11.57 -2.46 0.98
N LEU A 344 12.38 -3.51 0.87
CA LEU A 344 13.07 -3.87 -0.37
C LEU A 344 12.09 -4.15 -1.51
N GLN A 345 11.03 -4.91 -1.21
CA GLN A 345 10.00 -5.23 -2.20
C GLN A 345 9.25 -3.97 -2.65
N GLU A 346 8.86 -3.11 -1.72
CA GLU A 346 8.16 -1.87 -2.06
C GLU A 346 9.02 -0.91 -2.87
N PHE A 347 10.30 -0.77 -2.54
CA PHE A 347 11.23 0.05 -3.32
C PHE A 347 11.45 -0.50 -4.74
N HIS A 348 11.61 -1.83 -4.87
CA HIS A 348 11.68 -2.49 -6.18
C HIS A 348 10.42 -2.24 -7.02
N GLU A 349 9.25 -2.38 -6.42
CA GLU A 349 7.98 -2.17 -7.10
C GLU A 349 7.75 -0.71 -7.46
N HIS A 350 8.16 0.22 -6.60
CA HIS A 350 8.11 1.64 -6.90
C HIS A 350 8.95 1.96 -8.15
N THR A 351 10.23 1.59 -8.13
CA THR A 351 11.14 1.84 -9.25
C THR A 351 10.72 1.16 -10.55
N THR A 352 10.09 -0.02 -10.48
CA THR A 352 9.66 -0.75 -11.68
C THR A 352 8.28 -0.36 -12.21
N LEU A 353 7.38 0.14 -11.35
CA LEU A 353 5.99 0.43 -11.73
C LEU A 353 5.71 1.92 -11.85
N TYR A 354 6.31 2.76 -11.00
CA TYR A 354 6.12 4.20 -10.98
C TYR A 354 7.22 4.88 -11.79
N ASP A 355 8.48 4.57 -11.53
CA ASP A 355 9.56 5.41 -12.06
C ASP A 355 9.78 5.22 -13.56
N VAL A 356 9.52 4.01 -14.04
CA VAL A 356 9.50 3.69 -15.46
C VAL A 356 8.44 4.53 -16.22
N GLN A 357 7.38 5.02 -15.58
CA GLN A 357 6.31 5.76 -16.26
C GLN A 357 6.75 7.12 -16.79
N TYR A 358 7.70 7.78 -16.12
CA TYR A 358 8.21 9.07 -16.58
C TYR A 358 9.53 8.95 -17.33
N ALA A 359 10.20 7.79 -17.32
CA ALA A 359 11.54 7.60 -17.87
C ALA A 359 11.68 8.16 -19.29
N ASP A 360 10.81 7.74 -20.22
CA ASP A 360 10.84 8.22 -21.60
C ASP A 360 10.43 9.69 -21.72
N PHE A 361 9.49 10.14 -20.88
CA PHE A 361 9.04 11.52 -20.87
C PHE A 361 10.17 12.47 -20.46
N LEU A 362 10.80 12.27 -19.31
CA LEU A 362 11.87 13.11 -18.80
C LEU A 362 13.11 13.05 -19.70
N ALA A 363 13.49 11.85 -20.17
CA ALA A 363 14.58 11.70 -21.12
C ALA A 363 14.33 12.50 -22.42
N SER A 364 13.09 12.50 -22.93
CA SER A 364 12.72 13.29 -24.12
C SER A 364 12.78 14.81 -23.90
N LYS A 365 12.63 15.25 -22.64
CA LYS A 365 12.75 16.66 -22.23
C LYS A 365 14.18 17.09 -21.97
N GLY A 366 15.14 16.17 -22.03
CA GLY A 366 16.56 16.46 -21.79
C GLY A 366 16.89 16.64 -20.30
N ALA A 367 16.07 16.08 -19.40
CA ALA A 367 16.42 15.94 -17.99
C ALA A 367 17.75 15.18 -17.87
N LYS A 368 18.59 15.59 -16.91
CA LYS A 368 19.94 15.03 -16.75
C LYS A 368 20.14 14.42 -15.39
#